data_AF-A0ABD7Z519-F1
#
_entry.id   AF-A0ABD7Z519-F1
#
_cell.length_a   1.000
_cell.length_b   1.000
_cell.length_c   1.000
_cell.angle_alpha   90.00
_cell.angle_beta   90.00
_cell.angle_gamma   90.00
#
_symmetry.space_group_name_H-M   'P 1'
#
loop_
_entity.id
_entity.type
_entity.pdbx_description
1 polymer ?
#
loop_
_entity_poly.entity_id
_entity_poly.type
_entity_poly.pdbx_seq_one_letter_code
_entity_poly.pdbx_strand_id
1 'polypeptide(L)'
;MADMAEYDLATGLRQRNIFNLRWSQIDFLKRTCEYYPEDMKSDKPLVIPLNDTAIKILVKQLGKHDEYVFLNSRHKPVKSLNYKLWRIGVANAGIDEDFNWHDLRHTWASWLVQDGVSLYALKEMGGWKSLEMVQRYAHLAPEHLIQHASKIDNIMENECHSFVTGACLDEEVVTLDKMRKILKNMEEKWWVVSDSNARPTD
;
A
#
# COMPACT_ATOMS: atom_id res chain seq x y z
N MET A 1 25.00 2.37 0.77
CA MET A 1 24.03 2.79 -0.27
C MET A 1 23.05 1.67 -0.58
N ALA A 2 23.50 0.43 -0.81
CA ALA A 2 22.63 -0.72 -1.02
C ALA A 2 21.54 -0.88 0.07
N ASP A 3 21.95 -0.99 1.35
CA ASP A 3 21.01 -1.07 2.49
C ASP A 3 19.97 0.08 2.50
N MET A 4 20.40 1.30 2.15
CA MET A 4 19.53 2.47 2.12
C MET A 4 18.53 2.42 0.97
N ALA A 5 18.92 1.89 -0.19
CA ALA A 5 18.04 1.71 -1.34
C ALA A 5 17.03 0.59 -1.09
N GLU A 6 17.47 -0.51 -0.48
CA GLU A 6 16.60 -1.62 -0.06
C GLU A 6 15.58 -1.14 0.99
N TYR A 7 16.00 -0.28 1.93
CA TYR A 7 15.10 0.31 2.91
C TYR A 7 14.06 1.24 2.28
N ASP A 8 14.47 2.06 1.29
CA ASP A 8 13.54 2.91 0.53
C ASP A 8 12.51 2.08 -0.22
N LEU A 9 12.96 1.05 -0.94
CA LEU A 9 12.07 0.14 -1.67
C LEU A 9 11.14 -0.62 -0.72
N ALA A 10 11.59 -0.99 0.48
CA ALA A 10 10.77 -1.71 1.44
C ALA A 10 9.69 -0.84 2.11
N THR A 11 9.93 0.46 2.24
CA THR A 11 9.06 1.39 3.00
C THR A 11 8.32 2.39 2.12
N GLY A 12 8.73 2.56 0.87
CA GLY A 12 8.17 3.55 -0.05
C GLY A 12 8.35 4.98 0.42
N LEU A 13 9.33 5.28 1.27
CA LEU A 13 9.51 6.61 1.87
C LEU A 13 9.88 7.67 0.83
N ARG A 14 9.72 8.95 1.19
CA ARG A 14 10.27 10.01 0.35
C ARG A 14 11.79 10.02 0.53
N GLN A 15 12.52 10.25 -0.55
CA GLN A 15 13.99 10.37 -0.53
C GLN A 15 14.50 11.28 0.61
N ARG A 16 13.87 12.44 0.82
CA ARG A 16 14.25 13.37 1.90
C ARG A 16 14.04 12.79 3.31
N ASN A 17 13.07 11.91 3.48
CA ASN A 17 12.75 11.28 4.77
C ASN A 17 13.77 10.18 5.13
N ILE A 18 14.48 9.63 4.14
CA ILE A 18 15.54 8.65 4.38
C ILE A 18 16.89 9.35 4.63
N PHE A 19 17.13 10.46 3.94
CA PHE A 19 18.30 11.27 4.20
C PHE A 19 18.18 11.91 5.59
N ASN A 20 19.27 11.85 6.35
CA ASN A 20 19.27 12.23 7.77
C ASN A 20 18.30 11.44 8.66
N LEU A 21 17.90 10.22 8.28
CA LEU A 21 17.10 9.38 9.17
C LEU A 21 17.84 9.16 10.50
N ARG A 22 17.18 9.49 11.61
CA ARG A 22 17.71 9.39 12.97
C ARG A 22 17.14 8.20 13.71
N TRP A 23 17.90 7.65 14.66
CA TRP A 23 17.42 6.57 15.53
C TRP A 23 16.23 7.00 16.40
N SER A 24 16.17 8.28 16.79
CA SER A 24 15.04 8.85 17.55
C SER A 24 13.70 8.79 16.82
N GLN A 25 13.70 8.55 15.51
CA GLN A 25 12.50 8.42 14.69
C GLN A 25 12.01 6.97 14.58
N ILE A 26 12.75 5.99 15.10
CA ILE A 26 12.47 4.57 14.96
C ILE A 26 11.99 4.01 16.30
N ASP A 27 10.77 3.47 16.31
CA ASP A 27 10.26 2.66 17.41
C ASP A 27 10.28 1.18 16.99
N PHE A 28 11.28 0.42 17.46
CA PHE A 28 11.42 -0.99 17.13
C PHE A 28 10.32 -1.87 17.71
N LEU A 29 9.70 -1.47 18.83
CA LEU A 29 8.64 -2.25 19.48
C LEU A 29 7.33 -2.10 18.71
N LYS A 30 6.97 -0.87 18.36
CA LYS A 30 5.79 -0.59 17.53
C LYS A 30 6.02 -0.87 16.04
N ARG A 31 7.29 -1.03 15.65
CA ARG A 31 7.73 -1.18 14.26
C ARG A 31 7.25 0.00 13.42
N THR A 32 7.49 1.20 13.90
CA THR A 32 7.12 2.44 13.22
C THR A 32 8.33 3.34 13.02
N CYS A 33 8.29 4.11 11.93
CA CYS A 33 9.17 5.24 11.69
C CYS A 33 8.33 6.52 11.65
N GLU A 34 8.67 7.48 12.50
CA GLU A 34 7.87 8.68 12.74
C GLU A 34 8.58 9.94 12.28
N TYR A 35 7.83 10.81 11.60
CA TYR A 35 8.31 12.12 11.16
C TYR A 35 7.37 13.19 11.69
N TYR A 36 7.93 14.16 12.40
CA TYR A 36 7.17 15.24 13.02
C TYR A 36 7.15 16.49 12.14
N PRO A 37 6.10 17.33 12.24
CA PRO A 37 5.97 18.57 11.47
C PRO A 37 7.18 19.50 11.55
N GLU A 38 7.90 19.50 12.68
CA GLU A 38 9.10 20.32 12.89
C GLU A 38 10.22 19.99 11.89
N ASP A 39 10.26 18.75 11.41
CA ASP A 39 11.20 18.26 10.41
C ASP A 39 10.59 18.19 9.00
N MET A 40 9.33 18.58 8.82
CA MET A 40 8.57 18.41 7.58
C MET A 40 7.86 19.70 7.11
N LYS A 41 7.62 19.82 5.79
CA LYS A 41 6.70 20.84 5.24
C LYS A 41 5.21 20.45 5.39
N SER A 42 4.86 19.72 6.45
CA SER A 42 3.55 19.10 6.65
C SER A 42 3.06 19.37 8.05
N ASP A 43 1.82 19.80 8.21
CA ASP A 43 1.22 20.12 9.52
C ASP A 43 0.83 18.88 10.33
N LYS A 44 0.98 17.68 9.76
CA LYS A 44 0.62 16.41 10.40
C LYS A 44 1.84 15.50 10.55
N PRO A 45 2.04 14.86 11.72
CA PRO A 45 2.99 13.78 11.89
C PRO A 45 2.71 12.66 10.87
N LEU A 46 3.78 12.07 10.35
CA LEU A 46 3.71 10.93 9.45
C LEU A 46 4.28 9.71 10.16
N VAL A 47 3.44 8.70 10.37
CA VAL A 47 3.82 7.43 10.98
C VAL A 47 3.83 6.36 9.90
N ILE A 48 4.98 5.71 9.71
CA ILE A 48 5.20 4.74 8.65
C ILE A 48 5.42 3.36 9.28
N PRO A 49 4.58 2.36 8.98
CA PRO A 49 4.80 1.01 9.48
C PRO A 49 6.04 0.38 8.81
N LEU A 50 6.80 -0.38 9.58
CA LEU A 50 8.04 -1.04 9.16
C LEU A 50 7.84 -2.55 8.99
N ASN A 51 7.96 -3.02 7.75
CA ASN A 51 7.97 -4.45 7.44
C ASN A 51 9.25 -5.14 7.91
N ASP A 52 9.29 -6.47 7.84
CA ASP A 52 10.42 -7.26 8.35
C ASP A 52 11.73 -6.94 7.63
N THR A 53 11.67 -6.64 6.33
CA THR A 53 12.83 -6.25 5.54
C THR A 53 13.43 -4.94 6.07
N ALA A 54 12.59 -3.93 6.30
CA ALA A 54 13.02 -2.65 6.87
C ALA A 54 13.66 -2.84 8.26
N ILE A 55 13.04 -3.64 9.13
CA ILE A 55 13.60 -3.95 10.46
C ILE A 55 14.95 -4.66 10.35
N LYS A 56 15.09 -5.66 9.46
CA LYS A 56 16.36 -6.36 9.25
C LYS A 56 17.46 -5.39 8.81
N ILE A 57 17.15 -4.44 7.94
CA ILE A 57 18.11 -3.43 7.50
C ILE A 57 18.50 -2.49 8.64
N LEU A 58 17.53 -2.05 9.45
CA LEU A 58 17.80 -1.20 10.62
C LEU A 58 18.71 -1.93 11.62
N VAL A 59 18.46 -3.21 11.90
CA VAL A 59 19.32 -4.02 12.76
C VAL A 59 20.76 -4.08 12.23
N LYS A 60 20.96 -4.22 10.91
CA LYS A 60 22.30 -4.16 10.28
C LYS A 60 23.00 -2.81 10.47
N GLN A 61 22.28 -1.73 10.72
CA GLN A 61 22.87 -0.40 10.95
C GLN A 61 23.15 -0.09 12.42
N LEU A 62 22.60 -0.86 13.37
CA LEU A 62 22.81 -0.62 14.79
C LEU A 62 24.30 -0.60 15.15
N GLY A 63 24.68 0.36 16.00
CA GLY A 63 26.05 0.53 16.48
C GLY A 63 27.02 1.19 15.49
N LYS A 64 26.61 1.49 14.25
CA LYS A 64 27.48 2.21 13.29
C LYS A 64 27.59 3.71 13.58
N HIS A 65 26.58 4.30 14.19
CA HIS A 65 26.54 5.71 14.59
C HIS A 65 25.43 5.92 15.63
N ASP A 66 25.66 6.83 16.58
CA ASP A 66 24.78 7.03 17.74
C ASP A 66 23.45 7.72 17.39
N GLU A 67 23.49 8.66 16.44
CA GLU A 67 22.34 9.49 16.08
C GLU A 67 21.65 9.12 14.75
N TYR A 68 22.41 8.76 13.70
CA TYR A 68 21.91 8.56 12.34
C TYR A 68 21.95 7.10 11.89
N VAL A 69 20.94 6.69 11.15
CA VAL A 69 20.81 5.31 10.65
C VAL A 69 21.74 5.04 9.47
N PHE A 70 21.76 5.93 8.47
CA PHE A 70 22.51 5.72 7.23
C PHE A 70 23.71 6.65 7.10
N LEU A 71 24.86 6.05 6.82
CA LEU A 71 26.14 6.75 6.65
C LEU A 71 26.67 6.61 5.22
N ASN A 72 27.46 7.59 4.79
CA ASN A 72 28.23 7.53 3.55
C ASN A 72 29.56 6.79 3.77
N SER A 73 30.34 6.62 2.70
CA SER A 73 31.65 5.95 2.75
C SER A 73 32.70 6.62 3.66
N ARG A 74 32.45 7.86 4.10
CA ARG A 74 33.28 8.62 5.04
C ARG A 74 32.74 8.57 6.48
N HIS A 75 31.82 7.65 6.79
CA HIS A 75 31.16 7.52 8.09
C HIS A 75 30.45 8.80 8.56
N LYS A 76 29.97 9.62 7.60
CA LYS A 76 29.15 10.80 7.89
C LYS A 76 27.70 10.56 7.49
N PRO A 77 26.73 11.21 8.14
CA PRO A 77 25.31 11.07 7.80
C PRO A 77 25.06 11.34 6.31
N VAL A 78 24.22 10.51 5.70
CA VAL A 78 23.80 10.73 4.30
C VAL A 78 22.82 11.90 4.25
N LYS A 79 23.30 13.05 3.78
CA LYS A 79 22.51 14.27 3.58
C LYS A 79 21.95 14.41 2.16
N SER A 80 22.57 13.75 1.20
CA SER A 80 22.20 13.80 -0.22
C SER A 80 22.65 12.53 -0.94
N LEU A 81 22.03 12.25 -2.08
CA LEU A 81 22.42 11.15 -2.94
C LEU A 81 23.75 11.44 -3.63
N ASN A 82 24.68 10.49 -3.57
CA ASN A 82 25.82 10.49 -4.47
C ASN A 82 25.38 9.89 -5.81
N TYR A 83 24.97 10.75 -6.75
CA TYR A 83 24.47 10.33 -8.05
C TYR A 83 25.47 9.45 -8.81
N LYS A 84 26.77 9.76 -8.78
CA LYS A 84 27.79 8.93 -9.45
C LYS A 84 27.78 7.48 -8.96
N LEU A 85 27.72 7.28 -7.64
CA LEU A 85 27.65 5.94 -7.06
C LEU A 85 26.31 5.26 -7.36
N TRP A 86 25.21 6.02 -7.37
CA TRP A 86 23.91 5.50 -7.79
C TRP A 86 23.94 4.99 -9.23
N ARG A 87 24.45 5.78 -10.18
CA ARG A 87 24.63 5.41 -11.59
C ARG A 87 25.41 4.12 -11.76
N ILE A 88 26.53 4.00 -11.03
CA ILE A 88 27.36 2.78 -11.06
C ILE A 88 26.55 1.58 -10.55
N GLY A 89 25.78 1.74 -9.47
CA GLY A 89 24.90 0.69 -8.95
C GLY A 89 23.83 0.26 -9.96
N VAL A 90 23.15 1.22 -10.59
CA VAL A 90 22.13 0.98 -11.63
C VAL A 90 22.73 0.24 -12.82
N ALA A 91 23.87 0.70 -13.33
CA ALA A 91 24.56 0.05 -14.45
C ALA A 91 25.02 -1.37 -14.09
N ASN A 92 25.56 -1.59 -12.89
CA ASN A 92 25.97 -2.92 -12.43
C ASN A 92 24.78 -3.87 -12.24
N ALA A 93 23.58 -3.34 -11.98
CA ALA A 93 22.34 -4.12 -11.92
C ALA A 93 21.72 -4.39 -13.30
N GLY A 94 22.28 -3.84 -14.38
CA GLY A 94 21.73 -3.98 -15.73
C GLY A 94 20.38 -3.26 -15.92
N ILE A 95 20.11 -2.24 -15.09
CA ILE A 95 18.88 -1.44 -15.16
C ILE A 95 19.12 -0.23 -16.07
N ASP A 96 18.05 0.23 -16.72
CA ASP A 96 18.07 1.42 -17.57
C ASP A 96 18.68 2.63 -16.86
N GLU A 97 19.40 3.41 -17.65
CA GLU A 97 20.07 4.61 -17.20
C GLU A 97 19.09 5.76 -16.90
N ASP A 98 17.80 5.66 -17.15
CA ASP A 98 16.84 6.65 -16.68
C ASP A 98 16.30 6.32 -15.28
N PHE A 99 16.73 5.20 -14.67
CA PHE A 99 16.31 4.80 -13.33
C PHE A 99 16.97 5.67 -12.23
N ASN A 100 16.13 6.44 -11.55
CA ASN A 100 16.48 7.37 -10.50
C ASN A 100 16.06 6.85 -9.14
N TRP A 101 16.59 7.46 -8.07
CA TRP A 101 16.26 7.08 -6.70
C TRP A 101 14.74 7.16 -6.42
N HIS A 102 14.07 8.15 -6.99
CA HIS A 102 12.63 8.31 -6.79
C HIS A 102 11.82 7.15 -7.38
N ASP A 103 12.39 6.43 -8.35
CA ASP A 103 11.73 5.29 -8.97
C ASP A 103 11.61 4.11 -8.01
N LEU A 104 12.44 4.00 -6.96
CA LEU A 104 12.25 3.02 -5.89
C LEU A 104 10.88 3.18 -5.22
N ARG A 105 10.46 4.42 -4.97
CA ARG A 105 9.13 4.72 -4.42
C ARG A 105 8.03 4.44 -5.41
N HIS A 106 8.25 4.71 -6.71
CA HIS A 106 7.30 4.35 -7.75
C HIS A 106 7.15 2.83 -7.86
N THR A 107 8.25 2.07 -7.83
CA THR A 107 8.27 0.61 -7.84
C THR A 107 7.54 0.03 -6.63
N TRP A 108 7.83 0.50 -5.41
CA TRP A 108 7.10 0.10 -4.20
C TRP A 108 5.58 0.30 -4.36
N ALA A 109 5.17 1.45 -4.88
CA ALA A 109 3.76 1.75 -5.07
C ALA A 109 3.10 0.86 -6.13
N SER A 110 3.77 0.68 -7.28
CA SER A 110 3.33 -0.19 -8.35
C SER A 110 3.16 -1.64 -7.88
N TRP A 111 4.13 -2.18 -7.14
CA TRP A 111 4.07 -3.55 -6.63
C TRP A 111 2.93 -3.77 -5.65
N LEU A 112 2.70 -2.84 -4.72
CA LEU A 112 1.59 -2.97 -3.77
C LEU A 112 0.24 -2.88 -4.46
N VAL A 113 0.07 -2.00 -5.44
CA VAL A 113 -1.18 -1.93 -6.22
C VAL A 113 -1.38 -3.20 -7.05
N GLN A 114 -0.30 -3.74 -7.61
CA GLN A 114 -0.32 -5.03 -8.31
C GLN A 114 -0.73 -6.19 -7.39
N ASP A 115 -0.36 -6.14 -6.12
CA ASP A 115 -0.76 -7.12 -5.10
C ASP A 115 -2.17 -6.85 -4.52
N GLY A 116 -2.93 -5.92 -5.10
CA GLY A 116 -4.31 -5.63 -4.70
C GLY A 116 -4.46 -4.71 -3.48
N VAL A 117 -3.39 -4.04 -3.06
CA VAL A 117 -3.48 -3.01 -2.01
C VAL A 117 -4.29 -1.82 -2.51
N SER A 118 -5.28 -1.41 -1.72
CA SER A 118 -6.13 -0.26 -2.08
C SER A 118 -5.33 1.03 -2.16
N LEU A 119 -5.71 1.93 -3.07
CA LEU A 119 -5.09 3.24 -3.21
C LEU A 119 -5.19 4.07 -1.92
N TYR A 120 -6.24 3.86 -1.12
CA TYR A 120 -6.38 4.48 0.19
C TYR A 120 -5.28 4.02 1.16
N ALA A 121 -5.10 2.70 1.31
CA ALA A 121 -4.03 2.17 2.15
C ALA A 121 -2.65 2.62 1.65
N LEU A 122 -2.44 2.63 0.33
CA LEU A 122 -1.20 3.11 -0.28
C LEU A 122 -0.92 4.59 0.02
N LYS A 123 -1.94 5.45 -0.08
CA LYS A 123 -1.85 6.87 0.25
C LYS A 123 -1.40 7.07 1.69
N GLU A 124 -2.03 6.36 2.64
CA GLU A 124 -1.72 6.46 4.06
C GLU A 124 -0.29 5.95 4.33
N MET A 125 0.04 4.74 3.86
CA MET A 125 1.36 4.13 4.10
C MET A 125 2.52 4.93 3.52
N GLY A 126 2.38 5.54 2.35
CA GLY A 126 3.45 6.37 1.80
C GLY A 126 3.36 7.85 2.16
N GLY A 127 2.31 8.28 2.88
CA GLY A 127 2.10 9.68 3.26
C GLY A 127 1.87 10.62 2.08
N TRP A 128 1.10 10.22 1.06
CA TRP A 128 0.65 11.14 0.01
C TRP A 128 -0.42 12.09 0.54
N LYS A 129 -0.40 13.34 0.06
CA LYS A 129 -1.34 14.37 0.53
C LYS A 129 -2.77 14.09 0.07
N SER A 130 -2.94 13.47 -1.09
CA SER A 130 -4.24 13.28 -1.70
C SER A 130 -4.29 11.97 -2.51
N LEU A 131 -5.50 11.48 -2.77
CA LEU A 131 -5.72 10.26 -3.56
C LEU A 131 -5.35 10.46 -5.03
N GLU A 132 -5.52 11.66 -5.56
CA GLU A 132 -5.17 12.02 -6.93
C GLU A 132 -3.69 11.77 -7.23
N MET A 133 -2.81 11.95 -6.22
CA MET A 133 -1.38 11.68 -6.40
C MET A 133 -1.07 10.20 -6.61
N VAL A 134 -1.83 9.30 -5.97
CA VAL A 134 -1.66 7.84 -6.08
C VAL A 134 -2.50 7.24 -7.20
N GLN A 135 -3.47 7.99 -7.76
CA GLN A 135 -4.30 7.56 -8.89
C GLN A 135 -3.46 7.17 -10.11
N ARG A 136 -2.25 7.72 -10.26
CA ARG A 136 -1.30 7.32 -11.31
C ARG A 136 -1.00 5.82 -11.32
N TYR A 137 -1.14 5.12 -10.19
CA TYR A 137 -0.90 3.67 -10.11
C TYR A 137 -2.18 2.86 -10.30
N ALA A 138 -3.37 3.49 -10.32
CA ALA A 138 -4.65 2.79 -10.36
C ALA A 138 -4.77 1.82 -11.56
N HIS A 139 -4.19 2.20 -12.70
CA HIS A 139 -4.18 1.38 -13.92
C HIS A 139 -3.32 0.10 -13.79
N LEU A 140 -2.47 0.00 -12.75
CA LEU A 140 -1.66 -1.18 -12.46
C LEU A 140 -2.38 -2.19 -11.57
N ALA A 141 -3.59 -1.87 -11.09
CA ALA A 141 -4.43 -2.84 -10.41
C ALA A 141 -4.72 -4.00 -11.39
N PRO A 142 -4.21 -5.22 -11.18
CA PRO A 142 -4.33 -6.31 -12.14
C PRO A 142 -5.71 -6.96 -12.04
N GLU A 143 -5.91 -8.04 -12.80
CA GLU A 143 -7.07 -8.94 -12.87
C GLU A 143 -7.69 -9.41 -11.51
N HIS A 144 -7.17 -8.98 -10.36
CA HIS A 144 -7.82 -9.10 -9.05
C HIS A 144 -9.20 -8.45 -8.96
N LEU A 145 -9.62 -7.61 -9.92
CA LEU A 145 -11.03 -7.24 -10.05
C LEU A 145 -11.91 -8.48 -10.22
N ILE A 146 -11.42 -9.55 -10.86
CA ILE A 146 -12.10 -10.85 -10.92
C ILE A 146 -12.20 -11.45 -9.53
N GLN A 147 -11.11 -11.48 -8.75
CA GLN A 147 -11.16 -11.99 -7.37
C GLN A 147 -12.04 -11.14 -6.45
N HIS A 148 -12.09 -9.82 -6.64
CA HIS A 148 -12.97 -8.93 -5.91
C HIS A 148 -14.42 -9.09 -6.34
N ALA A 149 -14.69 -9.26 -7.64
CA ALA A 149 -16.00 -9.59 -8.16
C ALA A 149 -16.47 -10.93 -7.59
N SER A 150 -15.62 -11.96 -7.60
CA SER A 150 -15.91 -13.28 -7.04
C SER A 150 -16.15 -13.31 -5.52
N LYS A 151 -15.85 -12.22 -4.79
CA LYS A 151 -16.29 -12.12 -3.38
C LYS A 151 -17.81 -12.11 -3.26
N ILE A 152 -18.53 -11.61 -4.28
CA ILE A 152 -20.00 -11.65 -4.28
C ILE A 152 -20.51 -13.09 -4.32
N ASP A 153 -19.79 -14.01 -4.97
CA ASP A 153 -20.19 -15.41 -5.09
C ASP A 153 -20.23 -16.08 -3.71
N ASN A 154 -19.22 -15.84 -2.85
CA ASN A 154 -19.21 -16.32 -1.46
C ASN A 154 -20.36 -15.74 -0.62
N ILE A 155 -20.79 -14.51 -0.90
CA ILE A 155 -21.93 -13.88 -0.21
C ILE A 155 -23.23 -14.55 -0.66
N MET A 156 -23.38 -14.80 -1.97
CA MET A 156 -24.55 -15.46 -2.55
C MET A 156 -24.66 -16.94 -2.12
N GLU A 157 -23.55 -17.65 -1.98
CA GLU A 157 -23.54 -19.06 -1.57
C GLU A 157 -23.86 -19.25 -0.08
N ASN A 158 -23.33 -18.40 0.80
CA ASN A 158 -23.60 -18.49 2.24
C ASN A 158 -25.07 -18.19 2.59
N GLU A 159 -25.77 -17.38 1.80
CA GLU A 159 -27.23 -17.19 1.95
C GLU A 159 -28.06 -18.32 1.35
N CYS A 160 -27.49 -19.11 0.44
CA CYS A 160 -28.17 -20.25 -0.16
C CYS A 160 -28.11 -21.51 0.72
N HIS A 161 -27.07 -21.67 1.55
CA HIS A 161 -26.91 -22.84 2.41
C HIS A 161 -27.72 -22.82 3.71
N SER A 162 -28.24 -21.67 4.15
CA SER A 162 -29.15 -21.61 5.31
C SER A 162 -30.58 -22.05 5.00
N PHE A 163 -30.92 -22.31 3.72
CA PHE A 163 -32.29 -22.62 3.29
C PHE A 163 -32.49 -23.97 2.59
N VAL A 164 -31.43 -24.73 2.30
CA VAL A 164 -31.55 -26.00 1.57
C VAL A 164 -31.27 -27.18 2.50
N THR A 165 -32.27 -27.50 3.33
CA THR A 165 -32.55 -28.88 3.72
C THR A 165 -33.87 -29.29 3.11
N GLY A 166 -33.83 -29.93 1.94
CA GLY A 166 -34.98 -30.64 1.39
C GLY A 166 -35.21 -30.48 -0.11
N ALA A 167 -35.03 -31.60 -0.82
CA ALA A 167 -35.60 -31.98 -2.10
C ALA A 167 -34.94 -31.46 -3.41
N CYS A 168 -34.53 -32.44 -4.22
CA CYS A 168 -34.21 -32.33 -5.65
C CYS A 168 -35.40 -31.75 -6.41
N LEU A 169 -35.20 -30.66 -7.15
CA LEU A 169 -36.08 -30.23 -8.24
C LEU A 169 -35.24 -29.55 -9.36
N ASP A 170 -35.74 -29.70 -10.58
CA ASP A 170 -35.12 -29.40 -11.88
C ASP A 170 -34.40 -28.04 -11.97
N GLU A 171 -33.20 -28.04 -12.58
CA GLU A 171 -32.22 -26.92 -12.61
C GLU A 171 -32.80 -25.60 -13.12
N GLU A 172 -33.80 -25.62 -14.01
CA GLU A 172 -34.35 -24.42 -14.66
C GLU A 172 -35.33 -23.64 -13.76
N VAL A 173 -36.05 -24.33 -12.86
CA VAL A 173 -36.96 -23.71 -11.88
C VAL A 173 -36.18 -23.12 -10.71
N VAL A 174 -35.02 -23.72 -10.39
CA VAL A 174 -34.10 -23.23 -9.37
C VAL A 174 -33.56 -21.85 -9.74
N THR A 175 -33.26 -21.58 -11.02
CA THR A 175 -32.69 -20.30 -11.47
C THR A 175 -33.65 -19.12 -11.32
N LEU A 176 -34.93 -19.30 -11.67
CA LEU A 176 -35.94 -18.23 -11.59
C LEU A 176 -36.37 -17.92 -10.14
N ASP A 177 -36.48 -18.95 -9.29
CA ASP A 177 -36.79 -18.75 -7.87
C ASP A 177 -35.58 -18.15 -7.13
N LYS A 178 -34.35 -18.53 -7.51
CA LYS A 178 -33.11 -17.92 -7.03
C LYS A 178 -32.99 -16.46 -7.46
N MET A 179 -33.31 -16.12 -8.73
CA MET A 179 -33.39 -14.74 -9.20
C MET A 179 -34.44 -13.92 -8.44
N ARG A 180 -35.66 -14.44 -8.24
CA ARG A 180 -36.72 -13.74 -7.48
C ARG A 180 -36.32 -13.50 -6.02
N LYS A 181 -35.64 -14.46 -5.39
CA LYS A 181 -35.13 -14.32 -4.02
C LYS A 181 -33.99 -13.32 -3.93
N ILE A 182 -33.04 -13.33 -4.87
CA ILE A 182 -31.98 -12.31 -4.95
C ILE A 182 -32.60 -10.92 -5.07
N LEU A 183 -33.58 -10.73 -5.97
CA LEU A 183 -34.25 -9.44 -6.16
C LEU A 183 -35.00 -8.96 -4.90
N LYS A 184 -35.70 -9.86 -4.18
CA LYS A 184 -36.34 -9.52 -2.89
C LYS A 184 -35.34 -9.17 -1.80
N ASN A 185 -34.25 -9.91 -1.71
CA ASN A 185 -33.21 -9.70 -0.70
C ASN A 185 -32.40 -8.41 -0.98
N MET A 186 -32.32 -7.99 -2.26
CA MET A 186 -31.81 -6.68 -2.65
C MET A 186 -32.76 -5.55 -2.24
N GLU A 187 -34.08 -5.70 -2.38
CA GLU A 187 -35.07 -4.73 -1.89
C GLU A 187 -35.01 -4.53 -0.36
N GLU A 188 -34.85 -5.61 0.40
CA GLU A 188 -34.79 -5.56 1.87
C GLU A 188 -33.48 -4.94 2.40
N LYS A 189 -32.35 -5.14 1.71
CA LYS A 189 -31.04 -4.58 2.10
C LYS A 189 -30.79 -3.15 1.62
N TRP A 190 -31.47 -2.69 0.56
CA TRP A 190 -31.32 -1.33 0.04
C TRP A 190 -31.93 -0.25 0.95
N TRP A 191 -32.90 -0.59 1.81
CA TRP A 191 -33.63 0.39 2.62
C TRP A 191 -33.00 0.75 3.98
N VAL A 192 -31.84 0.21 4.34
CA VAL A 192 -31.21 0.45 5.68
C VAL A 192 -30.12 1.54 5.66
N VAL A 193 -29.88 2.21 4.53
CA VAL A 193 -29.07 3.45 4.51
C VAL A 193 -29.73 4.50 3.62
N SER A 194 -30.90 5.00 4.03
CA SER A 194 -31.45 6.23 3.45
C SER A 194 -31.87 7.18 4.56
N ASP A 195 -30.88 7.71 5.27
CA ASP A 195 -30.96 9.06 5.82
C ASP A 195 -29.82 9.90 5.20
N SER A 196 -29.93 10.11 3.88
CA SER A 196 -29.25 11.19 3.17
C SER A 196 -29.93 11.42 1.82
N ASN A 197 -30.84 12.40 1.78
CA ASN A 197 -31.42 12.93 0.55
C ASN A 197 -30.32 13.54 -0.34
N ALA A 198 -29.98 12.86 -1.45
CA ALA A 198 -29.56 13.47 -2.71
C ALA A 198 -29.45 12.39 -3.82
N ARG A 199 -30.46 12.31 -4.70
CA ARG A 199 -30.31 11.67 -6.03
C ARG A 199 -29.78 12.73 -7.01
N PRO A 200 -28.68 12.47 -7.75
CA PRO A 200 -28.40 13.21 -8.97
C PRO A 200 -29.43 12.80 -10.02
N THR A 201 -30.15 13.76 -10.58
CA THR A 201 -30.97 13.57 -11.79
C THR A 201 -30.11 13.81 -13.03
N ASP A 202 -30.23 12.90 -13.99
CA ASP A 202 -29.84 12.90 -15.42
C ASP A 202 -28.64 13.76 -15.89
#